data_AF-A0A2M7BRC6-F1
#
_entry.id   AF-A0A2M7BRC6-F1
#
_cell.length_a   1.000
_cell.length_b   1.000
_cell.length_c   1.000
_cell.angle_alpha   90.00
_cell.angle_beta   90.00
_cell.angle_gamma   90.00
#
_symmetry.space_group_name_H-M   'P 1'
#
loop_
_entity.id
_entity.type
_entity.pdbx_description
1 polymer ?
#
loop_
_entity_poly.entity_id
_entity_poly.type
_entity_poly.pdbx_seq_one_letter_code
_entity_poly.pdbx_strand_id
1 'polypeptide(L)'
;MIFCICAGVFFGMLLSTKTVVPFFLLFGAWLTFSFWKQWKTLIIIIGIGTLIFIATYYQFFLLGGALRSFLGLQKYIVTYYGNAHIPLLEFAGNYLRLIYTGSWKFWDSSRTISHYSEWNLLWPLIFSWGMWQLRSRWNKNNGYRMLIIFIILYNLFVFITPIFPRYLLLLFVPLVILL
;
A
#
# COMPACT_ATOMS: atom_id res chain seq x y z
N MET A 1 -7.93 -19.75 -12.67
CA MET A 1 -9.07 -18.84 -12.90
C MET A 1 -9.59 -18.24 -11.60
N ILE A 2 -10.03 -19.05 -10.63
CA ILE A 2 -10.51 -18.60 -9.31
C ILE A 2 -9.49 -17.67 -8.61
N PHE A 3 -8.21 -18.05 -8.59
CA PHE A 3 -7.15 -17.22 -8.01
C PHE A 3 -7.06 -15.82 -8.63
N CYS A 4 -7.20 -15.70 -9.96
CA CYS A 4 -7.15 -14.41 -10.66
C CYS A 4 -8.36 -13.53 -10.30
N ILE A 5 -9.52 -14.16 -10.12
CA ILE A 5 -10.74 -13.46 -9.69
C ILE A 5 -10.55 -12.93 -8.27
N CYS A 6 -10.11 -13.75 -7.33
CA CYS A 6 -9.83 -13.32 -5.96
C CYS A 6 -8.78 -12.21 -5.92
N ALA A 7 -7.67 -12.36 -6.65
CA ALA A 7 -6.62 -11.33 -6.73
C ALA A 7 -7.15 -10.01 -7.31
N GLY A 8 -7.97 -10.07 -8.36
CA GLY A 8 -8.65 -8.89 -8.92
C GLY A 8 -9.60 -8.23 -7.92
N VAL A 9 -10.41 -9.00 -7.20
CA VAL A 9 -11.33 -8.48 -6.17
C VAL A 9 -10.56 -7.77 -5.06
N PHE A 10 -9.54 -8.40 -4.48
CA PHE A 10 -8.72 -7.78 -3.44
C PHE A 10 -8.00 -6.52 -3.95
N PHE A 11 -7.50 -6.55 -5.19
CA PHE A 11 -6.89 -5.38 -5.81
C PHE A 11 -7.90 -4.23 -5.92
N GLY A 12 -9.09 -4.47 -6.46
CA GLY A 12 -10.14 -3.45 -6.60
C GLY A 12 -10.63 -2.88 -5.26
N MET A 13 -10.77 -3.72 -4.24
CA MET A 13 -11.11 -3.29 -2.88
C MET A 13 -10.00 -2.45 -2.24
N LEU A 14 -8.74 -2.76 -2.52
CA LEU A 14 -7.63 -1.95 -2.02
C LEU A 14 -7.60 -0.57 -2.70
N LEU A 15 -7.84 -0.53 -4.01
CA LEU A 15 -7.91 0.72 -4.78
C LEU A 15 -8.99 1.66 -4.30
N SER A 16 -10.10 1.15 -3.73
CA SER A 16 -11.19 1.99 -3.23
C SER A 16 -10.88 2.67 -1.89
N THR A 17 -9.75 2.34 -1.27
CA THR A 17 -9.31 3.03 -0.05
C THR A 17 -8.84 4.46 -0.36
N LYS A 18 -8.90 5.37 0.64
CA LYS A 18 -8.66 6.84 0.55
C LYS A 18 -7.36 7.27 -0.15
N THR A 19 -6.46 6.33 -0.41
CA THR A 19 -5.11 6.49 -0.93
C THR A 19 -5.00 5.81 -2.30
N VAL A 20 -5.95 6.10 -3.18
CA VAL A 20 -6.13 5.46 -4.50
C VAL A 20 -4.82 5.46 -5.30
N VAL A 21 -4.16 6.61 -5.48
CA VAL A 21 -3.01 6.73 -6.39
C VAL A 21 -1.76 5.98 -5.87
N PRO A 22 -1.34 6.14 -4.61
CA PRO A 22 -0.13 5.47 -4.18
C PRO A 22 -0.30 3.95 -4.03
N PHE A 23 -1.47 3.47 -3.60
CA PHE A 23 -1.75 2.03 -3.60
C PHE A 23 -1.90 1.47 -5.02
N PHE A 24 -2.46 2.24 -5.96
CA PHE A 24 -2.49 1.86 -7.37
C PHE A 24 -1.09 1.67 -7.95
N LEU A 25 -0.18 2.63 -7.71
CA LEU A 25 1.19 2.53 -8.20
C LEU A 25 1.96 1.39 -7.51
N LEU A 26 1.82 1.23 -6.20
CA LEU A 26 2.51 0.18 -5.44
C LEU A 26 2.04 -1.23 -5.83
N PHE A 27 0.73 -1.48 -5.79
CA PHE A 27 0.18 -2.79 -6.15
C PHE A 27 0.25 -3.03 -7.65
N GLY A 28 0.11 -2.00 -8.48
CA GLY A 28 0.32 -2.10 -9.93
C GLY A 28 1.75 -2.49 -10.27
N ALA A 29 2.75 -1.86 -9.64
CA ALA A 29 4.16 -2.21 -9.82
C ALA A 29 4.44 -3.64 -9.33
N TRP A 30 3.91 -4.02 -8.16
CA TRP A 30 4.06 -5.36 -7.62
C TRP A 30 3.42 -6.43 -8.52
N LEU A 31 2.19 -6.21 -8.99
CA LEU A 31 1.49 -7.10 -9.92
C LEU A 31 2.22 -7.21 -11.26
N THR A 32 2.64 -6.09 -11.82
CA THR A 32 3.36 -6.04 -13.09
C THR A 32 4.67 -6.82 -13.00
N PHE A 33 5.45 -6.61 -11.94
CA PHE A 33 6.68 -7.37 -11.73
C PHE A 33 6.40 -8.87 -11.54
N SER A 34 5.40 -9.21 -10.72
CA SER A 34 5.06 -10.59 -10.36
C SER A 34 4.51 -11.40 -11.54
N PHE A 35 3.80 -10.75 -12.47
CA PHE A 35 3.11 -11.40 -13.57
C PHE A 35 3.57 -10.92 -14.95
N TRP A 36 4.73 -10.27 -15.08
CA TRP A 36 5.23 -9.73 -16.36
C TRP A 36 5.25 -10.79 -17.47
N LYS A 37 5.71 -12.01 -17.15
CA LYS A 37 5.74 -13.14 -18.09
C LYS A 37 4.36 -13.74 -18.40
N GLN A 38 3.34 -13.38 -17.62
CA GLN A 38 1.96 -13.85 -17.72
C GLN A 38 1.01 -12.68 -17.96
N TRP A 39 1.32 -11.85 -18.97
CA TRP A 39 0.60 -10.60 -19.26
C TRP A 39 -0.92 -10.78 -19.43
N LYS A 40 -1.39 -11.92 -19.97
CA LYS A 40 -2.82 -12.23 -20.06
C LYS A 40 -3.48 -12.33 -18.67
N THR A 41 -2.81 -12.99 -17.73
CA THR A 41 -3.25 -13.08 -16.33
C THR A 41 -3.28 -11.69 -15.68
N LEU A 42 -2.27 -10.87 -15.96
CA LEU A 42 -2.18 -9.50 -15.45
C LEU A 42 -3.37 -8.64 -15.96
N ILE A 43 -3.69 -8.70 -17.25
CA ILE A 43 -4.84 -7.99 -17.83
C ILE A 43 -6.15 -8.41 -17.14
N ILE A 44 -6.33 -9.72 -16.89
CA ILE A 44 -7.52 -10.21 -16.20
C ILE A 44 -7.61 -9.65 -14.78
N ILE A 45 -6.51 -9.67 -14.01
CA ILE A 45 -6.48 -9.14 -12.64
C ILE A 45 -6.77 -7.64 -12.62
N ILE A 46 -6.13 -6.88 -13.51
CA ILE A 46 -6.35 -5.42 -13.63
C ILE A 46 -7.78 -5.11 -14.05
N GLY A 47 -8.32 -5.85 -15.02
CA GLY A 47 -9.69 -5.70 -15.49
C GLY A 47 -10.70 -5.94 -14.37
N ILE A 48 -10.60 -7.08 -13.68
CA ILE A 48 -11.47 -7.41 -12.54
C ILE A 48 -11.33 -6.37 -11.42
N GLY A 49 -10.10 -5.99 -11.06
CA GLY A 49 -9.89 -4.99 -10.02
C GLY A 49 -10.44 -3.61 -10.38
N THR A 50 -10.34 -3.20 -11.64
CA THR A 50 -10.95 -1.95 -12.11
C THR A 50 -12.47 -2.01 -12.03
N LEU A 51 -13.09 -3.12 -12.40
CA LEU A 51 -14.54 -3.30 -12.28
C LEU A 51 -15.00 -3.26 -10.82
N ILE A 52 -14.29 -3.95 -9.92
CA ILE A 52 -14.60 -3.94 -8.49
C ILE A 52 -14.39 -2.54 -7.91
N PHE A 53 -13.32 -1.85 -8.28
CA PHE A 53 -13.09 -0.46 -7.89
C PHE A 53 -14.25 0.45 -8.33
N ILE A 54 -14.67 0.40 -9.59
CA ILE A 54 -15.82 1.18 -10.07
C ILE A 54 -17.10 0.80 -9.30
N ALA A 55 -17.31 -0.50 -9.05
CA ALA A 55 -18.46 -1.00 -8.30
C ALA A 55 -18.52 -0.48 -6.84
N THR A 56 -17.38 -0.17 -6.22
CA THR A 56 -17.39 0.45 -4.87
C THR A 56 -18.03 1.85 -4.87
N TYR A 57 -18.13 2.50 -6.03
CA TYR A 57 -18.83 3.77 -6.22
C TYR A 57 -20.26 3.57 -6.71
N TYR A 58 -20.89 2.40 -6.49
CA TYR A 58 -22.25 2.11 -6.98
C TYR A 58 -23.26 3.21 -6.61
N GLN A 59 -23.18 3.76 -5.39
CA GLN A 59 -24.07 4.83 -4.92
C GLN A 59 -23.97 6.09 -5.79
N PHE A 60 -22.76 6.45 -6.25
CA PHE A 60 -22.56 7.58 -7.17
C PHE A 60 -23.30 7.38 -8.49
N PHE A 61 -23.27 6.17 -9.04
CA PHE A 61 -23.96 5.85 -10.30
C PHE A 61 -25.47 5.74 -10.11
N LEU A 62 -25.95 5.20 -8.98
CA LEU A 62 -27.39 5.15 -8.66
C LEU A 62 -28.01 6.55 -8.52
N LEU A 63 -27.23 7.54 -8.09
CA LEU A 63 -27.66 8.93 -8.00
C LEU A 63 -27.55 9.69 -9.34
N GLY A 64 -27.35 8.99 -10.45
CA GLY A 64 -27.30 9.58 -11.81
C GLY A 64 -25.90 10.02 -12.26
N GLY A 65 -24.84 9.67 -11.53
CA GLY A 65 -23.47 9.96 -11.93
C GLY A 65 -23.07 9.23 -13.21
N ALA A 66 -22.51 9.95 -14.20
CA ALA A 66 -21.99 9.36 -15.42
C ALA A 66 -20.51 8.93 -15.28
N LEU A 67 -20.04 8.03 -16.15
CA LEU A 67 -18.63 7.59 -16.17
C LEU A 67 -17.65 8.77 -16.33
N ARG A 68 -18.00 9.76 -17.16
CA ARG A 68 -17.21 11.00 -17.31
C ARG A 68 -17.06 11.76 -15.99
N SER A 69 -18.13 11.85 -15.21
CA SER A 69 -18.14 12.51 -13.91
C SER A 69 -17.34 11.71 -12.88
N PHE A 70 -17.40 10.37 -12.93
CA PHE A 70 -16.56 9.50 -12.11
C PHE A 70 -15.06 9.71 -12.39
N LEU A 71 -14.65 9.73 -13.66
CA LEU A 71 -13.26 10.03 -14.03
C LEU A 71 -12.83 11.44 -13.59
N GLY A 72 -13.75 12.40 -13.66
CA GLY A 72 -13.56 13.75 -13.12
C GLY A 72 -13.32 13.74 -11.60
N LEU A 73 -14.10 12.96 -10.85
CA LEU A 73 -13.93 12.76 -9.42
C LEU A 73 -12.55 12.14 -9.10
N GLN A 74 -12.16 11.09 -9.82
CA GLN A 74 -10.85 10.46 -9.61
C GLN A 74 -9.72 11.45 -9.89
N LYS A 75 -9.80 12.21 -10.98
CA LYS A 75 -8.85 13.29 -11.29
C LYS A 75 -8.82 14.32 -10.17
N TYR A 76 -9.98 14.77 -9.70
CA TYR A 76 -10.08 15.72 -8.60
C TYR A 76 -9.40 15.21 -7.33
N ILE A 77 -9.63 13.95 -6.96
CA ILE A 77 -8.96 13.30 -5.81
C ILE A 77 -7.44 13.38 -5.98
N VAL A 78 -6.91 13.00 -7.14
CA VAL A 78 -5.47 13.06 -7.42
C VAL A 78 -4.93 14.48 -7.26
N THR A 79 -5.60 15.45 -7.89
CA THR A 79 -5.16 16.85 -7.87
C THR A 79 -5.30 17.47 -6.47
N TYR A 80 -6.35 17.14 -5.73
CA TYR A 80 -6.58 17.60 -4.37
C TYR A 80 -5.46 17.16 -3.43
N TYR A 81 -5.09 15.87 -3.46
CA TYR A 81 -3.98 15.36 -2.66
C TYR A 81 -2.61 15.85 -3.15
N GLY A 82 -2.43 16.08 -4.46
CA GLY A 82 -1.23 16.70 -5.01
C GLY A 82 -1.04 18.15 -4.55
N ASN A 83 -2.13 18.90 -4.39
CA ASN A 83 -2.12 20.30 -3.96
C ASN A 83 -2.10 20.48 -2.44
N ALA A 84 -2.11 19.40 -1.66
CA ALA A 84 -2.13 19.47 -0.20
C ALA A 84 -0.81 20.00 0.43
N HIS A 85 0.21 20.34 -0.39
CA HIS A 85 1.50 20.91 0.04
C HIS A 85 2.14 20.18 1.24
N ILE A 86 1.95 18.87 1.37
CA ILE A 86 2.59 18.10 2.42
C ILE A 86 4.07 17.98 2.04
N PRO A 87 5.01 18.50 2.85
CA PRO A 87 6.43 18.42 2.55
C PRO A 87 6.92 16.98 2.76
N LEU A 88 6.72 16.11 1.75
CA LEU A 88 6.97 14.65 1.84
C LEU A 88 8.39 14.32 2.31
N LEU A 89 9.39 15.11 1.91
CA LEU A 89 10.79 14.92 2.29
C LEU A 89 11.04 15.11 3.80
N GLU A 90 10.26 15.94 4.49
CA GLU A 90 10.42 16.13 5.92
C GLU A 90 9.90 14.94 6.75
N PHE A 91 9.04 14.13 6.15
CA PHE A 91 8.51 12.88 6.70
C PHE A 91 9.30 11.65 6.23
N ALA A 92 10.38 11.86 5.47
CA ALA A 92 11.21 10.77 4.97
C ALA A 92 11.74 9.89 6.12
N GLY A 93 11.45 8.59 6.07
CA GLY A 93 11.89 7.63 7.08
C GLY A 93 11.19 7.74 8.45
N ASN A 94 10.13 8.55 8.56
CA ASN A 94 9.39 8.73 9.82
C ASN A 94 8.78 7.42 10.36
N TYR A 95 8.48 6.45 9.48
CA TYR A 95 8.03 5.12 9.88
C TYR A 95 9.11 4.31 10.63
N LEU A 96 10.40 4.48 10.31
CA LEU A 96 11.48 3.82 11.03
C LEU A 96 11.56 4.35 12.46
N ARG A 97 11.38 5.66 12.62
CA ARG A 97 11.28 6.28 13.95
C ARG A 97 10.14 5.65 14.76
N LEU A 98 8.98 5.44 14.14
CA LEU A 98 7.85 4.77 14.77
C LEU A 98 8.17 3.33 15.18
N ILE A 99 8.82 2.57 14.30
CA ILE A 99 9.19 1.18 14.57
C ILE A 99 10.21 1.08 15.71
N TYR A 100 11.29 1.87 15.67
CA TYR A 100 12.40 1.73 16.60
C TYR A 100 12.23 2.48 17.92
N THR A 101 11.48 3.58 17.93
CA THR A 101 11.35 4.45 19.11
C THR A 101 9.91 4.65 19.58
N GLY A 102 8.93 4.09 18.88
CA GLY A 102 7.51 4.29 19.20
C GLY A 102 7.02 5.73 19.01
N SER A 103 7.83 6.60 18.39
CA SER A 103 7.49 8.01 18.17
C SER A 103 7.44 8.33 16.69
N TRP A 104 6.51 9.18 16.28
CA TRP A 104 6.43 9.65 14.89
C TRP A 104 6.03 11.11 14.84
N LYS A 105 6.47 11.81 13.80
CA LYS A 105 6.00 13.18 13.49
C LYS A 105 4.62 13.10 12.88
N PHE A 106 3.65 13.78 13.48
CA PHE A 106 2.33 13.91 12.89
C PHE A 106 2.34 14.95 11.77
N TRP A 107 1.44 14.82 10.79
CA TRP A 107 1.35 15.72 9.64
C TRP A 107 0.49 16.96 9.92
N ASP A 108 0.43 17.41 11.17
CA ASP A 108 -0.23 18.66 11.59
C ASP A 108 0.69 19.87 11.38
N SER A 109 0.09 21.07 11.45
CA SER A 109 0.81 22.35 11.33
C SER A 109 1.89 22.53 12.41
N SER A 110 1.70 21.94 13.59
CA SER A 110 2.64 21.96 14.71
C SER A 110 3.75 20.90 14.63
N ARG A 111 3.67 19.97 13.67
CA ARG A 111 4.61 18.84 13.49
C ARG A 111 4.89 18.11 14.80
N THR A 112 3.83 17.89 15.57
CA THR A 112 3.95 17.34 16.92
C THR A 112 4.54 15.93 16.87
N ILE A 113 5.48 15.66 17.76
CA ILE A 113 6.00 14.30 17.95
C ILE A 113 5.00 13.58 18.84
N SER A 114 4.31 12.61 18.26
CA SER A 114 3.35 11.76 18.97
C SER A 114 4.02 10.43 19.32
N HIS A 115 3.68 9.89 20.49
CA HIS A 115 4.09 8.56 20.93
C HIS A 115 2.93 7.57 20.78
N TYR A 116 3.24 6.35 20.33
CA TYR A 116 2.25 5.30 20.14
C TYR A 116 2.09 4.52 21.44
N SER A 117 0.88 4.51 22.00
CA SER A 117 0.59 3.86 23.28
C SER A 117 0.79 2.35 23.27
N GLU A 118 0.60 1.71 22.11
CA GLU A 118 0.73 0.25 21.97
C GLU A 118 2.12 -0.18 21.46
N TRP A 119 3.08 0.74 21.35
CA TRP A 119 4.43 0.38 20.95
C TRP A 119 5.09 -0.51 22.01
N ASN A 120 5.83 -1.52 21.55
CA ASN A 120 6.61 -2.39 22.40
C ASN A 120 7.88 -2.86 21.68
N LEU A 121 8.78 -3.49 22.44
CA LEU A 121 10.07 -3.97 21.92
C LEU A 121 9.96 -5.05 20.83
N LEU A 122 8.79 -5.69 20.64
CA LEU A 122 8.62 -6.65 19.54
C LEU A 122 8.66 -5.97 18.18
N TRP A 123 8.28 -4.69 18.08
CA TRP A 123 8.27 -3.96 16.82
C TRP A 123 9.67 -3.88 16.18
N PRO A 124 10.71 -3.32 16.85
CA PRO A 124 12.05 -3.28 16.28
C PRO A 124 12.66 -4.68 16.10
N LEU A 125 12.32 -5.64 16.97
CA LEU A 125 12.83 -7.01 16.88
C LEU A 125 12.28 -7.74 15.64
N ILE A 126 10.96 -7.75 15.46
CA ILE A 126 10.29 -8.38 14.31
C ILE A 126 10.72 -7.70 13.02
N PHE A 127 10.79 -6.37 13.01
CA PHE A 127 11.22 -5.65 11.82
C PHE A 127 12.67 -5.99 11.44
N SER A 128 13.61 -5.87 12.38
CA SER A 128 15.03 -6.11 12.09
C SER A 128 15.29 -7.57 11.69
N TRP A 129 14.65 -8.52 12.38
CA TRP A 129 14.81 -9.93 12.06
C TRP A 129 14.10 -10.31 10.74
N GLY A 130 12.89 -9.81 10.49
CA GLY A 130 12.18 -10.03 9.23
C GLY A 130 12.95 -9.48 8.03
N MET A 131 13.56 -8.29 8.17
CA MET A 131 14.44 -7.71 7.15
C MET A 131 15.70 -8.55 6.92
N TRP A 132 16.30 -9.12 7.98
CA TRP A 132 17.43 -10.05 7.86
C TRP A 132 17.07 -11.33 7.09
N GLN A 133 15.86 -11.87 7.32
CA GLN A 133 15.39 -13.10 6.67
C GLN A 133 15.15 -12.96 5.16
N LEU A 134 15.01 -11.74 4.63
CA LEU A 134 14.75 -11.51 3.19
C LEU A 134 15.75 -12.24 2.30
N ARG A 135 17.05 -12.17 2.63
CA ARG A 135 18.11 -12.83 1.84
C ARG A 135 18.00 -14.35 1.88
N SER A 136 17.74 -14.92 3.06
CA SER A 136 17.64 -16.37 3.24
C SER A 136 16.41 -16.96 2.54
N ARG A 137 15.31 -16.20 2.47
CA ARG A 137 14.04 -16.66 1.89
C ARG A 137 13.91 -16.38 0.39
N TRP A 138 14.78 -15.55 -0.19
CA TRP A 138 14.73 -15.16 -1.61
C TRP A 138 14.71 -16.36 -2.57
N ASN A 139 15.56 -17.37 -2.35
CA ASN A 139 15.68 -18.50 -3.29
C ASN A 139 14.72 -19.68 -2.97
N LYS A 140 13.87 -19.58 -1.94
CA LYS A 140 13.00 -20.71 -1.55
C LYS A 140 11.88 -21.03 -2.54
N ASN A 141 11.07 -20.02 -2.90
CA ASN A 141 9.90 -20.18 -3.78
C ASN A 141 9.60 -18.83 -4.48
N ASN A 142 8.97 -18.87 -5.66
CA ASN A 142 8.30 -17.74 -6.28
C ASN A 142 7.38 -16.96 -5.31
N GLY A 143 6.61 -17.64 -4.45
CA GLY A 143 5.75 -16.97 -3.46
C GLY A 143 6.53 -16.10 -2.46
N TYR A 144 7.63 -16.63 -1.91
CA TYR A 144 8.52 -15.87 -1.03
C TYR A 144 9.16 -14.69 -1.77
N ARG A 145 9.57 -14.86 -3.04
CA ARG A 145 10.10 -13.76 -3.87
C ARG A 145 9.08 -12.64 -4.03
N MET A 146 7.84 -12.97 -4.42
CA MET A 146 6.75 -11.99 -4.55
C MET A 146 6.52 -11.23 -3.24
N LEU A 147 6.53 -11.93 -2.11
CA LEU A 147 6.35 -11.32 -0.79
C LEU A 147 7.53 -10.41 -0.40
N ILE A 148 8.77 -10.81 -0.70
CA ILE A 148 9.96 -9.97 -0.48
C ILE A 148 9.91 -8.70 -1.34
N ILE A 149 9.52 -8.81 -2.61
CA ILE A 149 9.35 -7.67 -3.51
C ILE A 149 8.27 -6.73 -2.98
N PHE A 150 7.16 -7.28 -2.48
CA PHE A 150 6.12 -6.49 -1.84
C PHE A 150 6.68 -5.71 -0.64
N ILE A 151 7.42 -6.38 0.26
CA ILE A 151 8.05 -5.73 1.42
C ILE A 151 8.99 -4.60 0.99
N ILE A 152 9.81 -4.80 -0.04
CA ILE A 152 10.75 -3.77 -0.53
C ILE A 152 9.97 -2.57 -1.08
N LEU A 153 9.01 -2.81 -1.97
CA LEU A 153 8.19 -1.75 -2.55
C LEU A 153 7.40 -1.01 -1.46
N TYR A 154 6.85 -1.74 -0.49
CA TYR A 154 6.09 -1.17 0.61
C TYR A 154 6.96 -0.33 1.54
N ASN A 155 8.18 -0.78 1.87
CA ASN A 155 9.15 0.04 2.61
C ASN A 155 9.47 1.35 1.90
N LEU A 156 9.71 1.32 0.59
CA LEU A 156 9.94 2.54 -0.20
C LEU A 156 8.74 3.48 -0.17
N PHE A 157 7.52 2.92 -0.23
CA PHE A 157 6.29 3.67 -0.15
C PHE A 157 6.08 4.33 1.23
N VAL A 158 6.23 3.58 2.33
CA VAL A 158 6.13 4.16 3.68
C VAL A 158 7.29 5.08 4.03
N PHE A 159 8.41 5.00 3.31
CA PHE A 159 9.54 5.91 3.49
C PHE A 159 9.16 7.35 3.14
N ILE A 160 8.36 7.58 2.09
CA ILE A 160 8.03 8.93 1.60
C ILE A 160 6.62 9.40 1.97
N THR A 161 5.81 8.55 2.59
CA THR A 161 4.43 8.90 2.93
C THR A 161 4.25 9.31 4.39
N PRO A 162 3.36 10.29 4.67
CA PRO A 162 2.95 10.59 6.03
C PRO A 162 2.33 9.34 6.66
N ILE A 163 2.99 8.82 7.69
CA ILE A 163 2.62 7.54 8.28
C ILE A 163 1.64 7.69 9.44
N PHE A 164 0.63 6.82 9.45
CA PHE A 164 -0.14 6.46 10.63
C PHE A 164 0.20 5.02 11.06
N PRO A 165 0.22 4.68 12.37
CA PRO A 165 0.62 3.35 12.84
C PRO A 165 -0.05 2.17 12.14
N ARG A 166 -1.33 2.29 11.78
CA ARG A 166 -2.08 1.25 11.05
C ARG A 166 -1.47 0.86 9.70
N TYR A 167 -0.70 1.73 9.05
CA TYR A 167 -0.04 1.40 7.78
C TYR A 167 1.05 0.33 7.97
N LEU A 168 1.62 0.23 9.17
CA LEU A 168 2.60 -0.80 9.49
C LEU A 168 2.02 -2.22 9.44
N LEU A 169 0.70 -2.41 9.52
CA LEU A 169 0.09 -3.74 9.37
C LEU A 169 0.45 -4.39 8.03
N LEU A 170 0.43 -3.61 6.94
CA LEU A 170 0.80 -4.09 5.60
C LEU A 170 2.31 -4.35 5.47
N LEU A 171 3.13 -3.93 6.42
CA LEU A 171 4.55 -4.23 6.49
C LEU A 171 4.84 -5.43 7.40
N PHE A 172 4.28 -5.42 8.62
CA PHE A 172 4.55 -6.43 9.65
C PHE A 172 3.90 -7.78 9.34
N VAL A 173 2.69 -7.84 8.76
CA VAL A 173 2.06 -9.13 8.42
C VAL A 173 2.94 -9.93 7.44
N PRO A 174 3.41 -9.36 6.31
CA PRO A 174 4.37 -10.05 5.44
C PRO A 174 5.69 -10.41 6.15
N LEU A 175 6.24 -9.52 6.98
CA LEU A 175 7.50 -9.80 7.69
C LEU A 175 7.35 -10.98 8.66
N VAL A 176 6.22 -11.10 9.37
CA VAL A 176 5.93 -12.23 10.26
C VAL A 176 5.81 -13.54 9.47
N ILE A 177 5.24 -13.51 8.26
CA ILE A 177 5.18 -14.70 7.37
C ILE A 177 6.58 -15.18 6.95
N LEU A 178 7.59 -14.30 6.94
CA LEU A 178 8.97 -14.65 6.59
C LEU A 178 9.78 -15.31 7.70
N LEU A 179 9.37 -15.11 8.96
CA LEU A 179 10.01 -15.69 10.14
C LEU A 179 9.88 -17.22 10.08
#